data_AF-A0A842EWE9-F1
#
_entry.id   AF-A0A842EWE9-F1
#
_cell.length_a   1.000
_cell.length_b   1.000
_cell.length_c   1.000
_cell.angle_alpha   90.00
_cell.angle_beta   90.00
_cell.angle_gamma   90.00
#
_symmetry.space_group_name_H-M   'P 1'
#
loop_
_entity.id
_entity.type
_entity.pdbx_description
1 polymer ?
#
loop_
_entity_poly.entity_id
_entity_poly.type
_entity_poly.pdbx_seq_one_letter_code
_entity_poly.pdbx_strand_id
1 'polypeptide(L)'
;MTTFSDIYANARGYRDDFLKLNNLVQQLSSEKAKGDPLVSWFRLRDRRVNEVLEPMQIELRNRIKKLEREMNEDEANIELLNKARNAIANDNMELANRITRDFDVEIAKNSDEAYVQLGSLQKVIEKRKIICSDDILRCKECMKDTRRAKTTFLSARRTKEIDRASFSVAIRSINDWRSSLDIDVPELKELPESYDVANVSSLHEQIRATVGNIDSRYKMKIFASPIRTVRTIIHDVGNDRGKKAFANRSNELLSNVNESIDIFNKKYWQITGSRWERIGTNQHGYRLVPPTHTEIPKI
;
A
#
# COMPACT_ATOMS: atom_id res chain seq x y z
N MET A 1 -45.74 -1.45 -36.83
CA MET A 1 -46.27 -2.08 -35.60
C MET A 1 -45.12 -2.82 -34.93
N THR A 2 -44.92 -2.65 -33.63
CA THR A 2 -43.94 -3.44 -32.85
C THR A 2 -44.58 -4.78 -32.50
N THR A 3 -43.96 -5.90 -32.86
CA THR A 3 -44.49 -7.24 -32.58
C THR A 3 -44.09 -7.71 -31.18
N PHE A 4 -44.77 -8.73 -30.66
CA PHE A 4 -44.36 -9.36 -29.40
C PHE A 4 -42.94 -9.92 -29.49
N SER A 5 -42.57 -10.51 -30.63
CA SER A 5 -41.23 -11.02 -30.89
C SER A 5 -40.16 -9.95 -30.74
N ASP A 6 -40.42 -8.72 -31.20
CA ASP A 6 -39.52 -7.57 -31.04
C ASP A 6 -39.37 -7.17 -29.56
N ILE A 7 -40.49 -7.17 -28.82
CA ILE A 7 -40.51 -6.85 -27.39
C ILE A 7 -39.75 -7.92 -26.59
N TYR A 8 -39.98 -9.20 -26.89
CA TYR A 8 -39.29 -10.34 -26.28
C TYR A 8 -37.79 -10.30 -26.56
N ALA A 9 -37.39 -10.09 -27.82
CA ALA A 9 -35.98 -9.99 -28.21
C ALA A 9 -35.29 -8.83 -27.48
N ASN A 10 -35.97 -7.69 -27.33
CA ASN A 10 -35.42 -6.55 -26.59
C ASN A 10 -35.30 -6.81 -25.08
N ALA A 11 -36.30 -7.46 -24.46
CA ALA A 11 -36.25 -7.83 -23.04
C ALA A 11 -35.17 -8.87 -22.75
N ARG A 12 -35.00 -9.87 -23.62
CA ARG A 12 -33.91 -10.84 -23.56
C ARG A 12 -32.55 -10.16 -23.73
N GLY A 13 -32.46 -9.21 -24.65
CA GLY A 13 -31.26 -8.40 -24.80
C GLY A 13 -30.89 -7.60 -23.55
N TYR A 14 -31.88 -6.98 -22.87
CA TYR A 14 -31.67 -6.33 -21.58
C TYR A 14 -31.13 -7.32 -20.53
N ARG A 15 -31.74 -8.50 -20.41
CA ARG A 15 -31.30 -9.57 -19.49
C ARG A 15 -29.82 -9.89 -19.70
N ASP A 16 -29.44 -10.17 -20.94
CA ASP A 16 -28.09 -10.62 -21.28
C ASP A 16 -27.05 -9.51 -21.08
N ASP A 17 -27.38 -8.26 -21.41
CA ASP A 17 -26.50 -7.11 -21.17
C ASP A 17 -26.34 -6.80 -19.67
N PHE A 18 -27.42 -6.88 -18.89
CA PHE A 18 -27.34 -6.67 -17.44
C PHE A 18 -26.57 -7.78 -16.74
N LEU A 19 -26.70 -9.04 -17.17
CA LEU A 19 -25.89 -10.15 -16.67
C LEU A 19 -24.41 -9.93 -16.98
N LYS A 20 -24.09 -9.52 -18.23
CA LYS A 20 -22.73 -9.16 -18.61
C LYS A 20 -22.18 -8.02 -17.76
N LEU A 21 -22.97 -6.96 -17.57
CA LEU A 21 -22.59 -5.83 -16.72
C LEU A 21 -22.35 -6.28 -15.27
N ASN A 22 -23.22 -7.12 -14.71
CA ASN A 22 -23.07 -7.65 -13.37
C ASN A 22 -21.75 -8.41 -13.20
N ASN A 23 -21.42 -9.29 -14.15
CA ASN A 23 -20.18 -10.05 -14.13
C ASN A 23 -18.95 -9.12 -14.17
N LEU A 24 -18.97 -8.09 -15.02
CA LEU A 24 -17.89 -7.09 -15.08
C LEU A 24 -17.76 -6.30 -13.77
N VAL A 25 -18.88 -5.92 -13.13
CA VAL A 25 -18.88 -5.20 -11.85
C VAL A 25 -18.35 -6.08 -10.71
N GLN A 26 -18.67 -7.38 -10.70
CA GLN A 26 -18.12 -8.34 -9.74
C GLN A 26 -16.62 -8.58 -9.94
N GLN A 27 -16.18 -8.71 -11.20
CA GLN A 27 -14.76 -8.80 -11.55
C GLN A 27 -14.00 -7.57 -11.08
N LEU A 28 -14.54 -6.37 -11.31
CA LEU A 28 -13.94 -5.12 -10.85
C LEU A 28 -13.86 -5.04 -9.32
N SER A 29 -14.91 -5.46 -8.62
CA SER A 29 -14.89 -5.53 -7.14
C SER A 29 -13.80 -6.49 -6.63
N SER A 30 -13.70 -7.66 -7.25
CA SER A 30 -12.72 -8.70 -6.90
C SER A 30 -11.28 -8.26 -7.20
N GLU A 31 -11.05 -7.63 -8.34
CA GLU A 31 -9.74 -7.07 -8.69
C GLU A 31 -9.35 -6.00 -7.67
N LYS A 32 -10.23 -5.04 -7.37
CA LYS A 32 -9.97 -4.01 -6.35
C LYS A 32 -9.75 -4.58 -4.96
N ALA A 33 -10.30 -5.75 -4.63
CA ALA A 33 -10.06 -6.41 -3.35
C ALA A 33 -8.60 -6.85 -3.17
N LYS A 34 -7.86 -7.10 -4.25
CA LYS A 34 -6.42 -7.37 -4.19
C LYS A 34 -5.61 -6.20 -3.60
N GLY A 35 -6.18 -4.99 -3.55
CA GLY A 35 -5.55 -3.82 -2.91
C GLY A 35 -5.77 -3.70 -1.39
N ASP A 36 -6.60 -4.56 -0.78
CA ASP A 36 -6.86 -4.50 0.67
C ASP A 36 -5.60 -4.64 1.55
N PRO A 37 -4.62 -5.50 1.21
CA PRO A 37 -3.37 -5.58 1.97
C PRO A 37 -2.64 -4.25 1.99
N LEU A 38 -2.54 -3.56 0.85
CA LEU A 38 -1.89 -2.25 0.76
C LEU A 38 -2.65 -1.18 1.57
N VAL A 39 -3.99 -1.18 1.55
CA VAL A 39 -4.81 -0.29 2.39
C VAL A 39 -4.57 -0.54 3.87
N SER A 40 -4.51 -1.80 4.28
CA SER A 40 -4.24 -2.20 5.66
C SER A 40 -2.83 -1.79 6.07
N TRP A 41 -1.85 -1.98 5.19
CA TRP A 41 -0.48 -1.51 5.40
C TRP A 41 -0.45 0.00 5.60
N PHE A 42 -1.11 0.76 4.72
CA PHE A 42 -1.14 2.23 4.76
C PHE A 42 -1.81 2.79 6.01
N ARG A 43 -2.84 2.13 6.54
CA ARG A 43 -3.49 2.51 7.81
C ARG A 43 -2.56 2.33 9.01
N LEU A 44 -1.67 1.35 8.94
CA LEU A 44 -0.69 1.05 9.99
C LEU A 44 0.64 1.78 9.77
N ARG A 45 0.74 2.72 8.81
CA ARG A 45 1.99 3.41 8.50
C ARG A 45 2.50 4.23 9.67
N ASP A 46 1.63 4.99 10.34
CA ASP A 46 2.01 5.87 11.46
C ASP A 46 2.50 5.04 12.65
N ARG A 47 1.87 3.88 12.87
CA ARG A 47 2.33 2.89 13.84
C ARG A 47 3.74 2.39 13.52
N ARG A 48 4.04 2.05 12.27
CA ARG A 48 5.40 1.64 11.86
C ARG A 48 6.43 2.75 12.01
N VAL A 49 6.06 4.00 11.75
CA VAL A 49 6.93 5.16 12.02
C VAL A 49 7.29 5.21 13.51
N ASN A 50 6.31 5.03 14.39
CA ASN A 50 6.51 5.11 15.84
C ASN A 50 7.19 3.87 16.43
N GLU A 51 7.03 2.69 15.82
CA GLU A 51 7.64 1.45 16.29
C GLU A 51 9.06 1.23 15.75
N VAL A 52 9.43 1.84 14.61
CA VAL A 52 10.72 1.62 13.96
C VAL A 52 11.52 2.91 13.80
N LEU A 53 10.99 3.90 13.09
CA LEU A 53 11.76 5.09 12.73
C LEU A 53 12.06 6.00 13.93
N GLU A 54 11.10 6.18 14.84
CA GLU A 54 11.31 7.03 16.02
C GLU A 54 12.30 6.40 17.03
N PRO A 55 12.17 5.12 17.41
CA PRO A 55 13.15 4.45 18.26
C PRO A 55 14.54 4.43 17.64
N MET A 56 14.65 4.15 16.34
CA MET A 56 15.92 4.18 15.61
C MET A 56 16.59 5.56 15.71
N GLN A 57 15.83 6.67 15.58
CA GLN A 57 16.42 8.00 15.77
C GLN A 57 16.88 8.26 17.20
N ILE A 58 16.18 7.75 18.21
CA ILE A 58 16.54 7.92 19.62
C ILE A 58 17.84 7.17 19.90
N GLU A 59 17.93 5.91 19.47
CA GLU A 59 19.12 5.08 19.63
C GLU A 59 20.34 5.71 18.94
N LEU A 60 20.21 6.13 17.68
CA LEU A 60 21.28 6.79 16.94
C LEU A 60 21.78 8.06 17.63
N ARG A 61 20.87 8.88 18.19
CA ARG A 61 21.28 10.08 18.96
C ARG A 61 22.07 9.72 20.21
N ASN A 62 21.65 8.67 20.92
CA ASN A 62 22.36 8.22 22.12
C ASN A 62 23.74 7.66 21.76
N ARG A 63 23.83 6.90 20.67
CA ARG A 63 25.09 6.35 20.15
C ARG A 63 26.06 7.44 19.70
N ILE A 64 25.58 8.44 18.95
CA ILE A 64 26.39 9.62 18.57
C ILE A 64 26.92 10.33 19.81
N LYS A 65 26.07 10.63 20.80
CA LYS A 65 26.50 11.29 22.04
C LYS A 65 27.57 10.50 22.80
N LYS A 66 27.47 9.16 22.80
CA LYS A 66 28.47 8.28 23.43
C LYS A 66 29.80 8.37 22.67
N LEU A 67 29.77 8.23 21.35
CA LEU A 67 30.96 8.32 20.51
C LEU A 67 31.63 9.69 20.57
N GLU A 68 30.85 10.78 20.61
CA GLU A 68 31.38 12.14 20.78
C GLU A 68 32.09 12.32 22.13
N ARG A 69 31.60 11.69 23.20
CA ARG A 69 32.28 11.69 24.51
C ARG A 69 33.59 10.92 24.46
N GLU A 70 33.57 9.70 23.91
CA GLU A 70 34.78 8.88 23.76
C GLU A 70 35.84 9.61 22.91
N MET A 71 35.41 10.30 21.84
CA MET A 71 36.31 11.07 20.98
C MET A 71 36.93 12.27 21.72
N ASN A 72 36.17 12.96 22.56
CA ASN A 72 36.69 14.07 23.38
C ASN A 72 37.67 13.57 24.45
N GLU A 73 37.40 12.40 25.05
CA GLU A 73 38.34 11.73 25.98
C GLU A 73 39.63 11.34 25.25
N ASP A 74 39.52 10.75 24.05
CA ASP A 74 40.67 10.41 23.21
C ASP A 74 41.49 11.68 22.81
N GLU A 75 40.84 12.83 22.56
CA GLU A 75 41.52 14.11 22.32
C GLU A 75 42.29 14.61 23.54
N ALA A 76 41.66 14.62 24.72
CA ALA A 76 42.32 14.99 25.97
C ALA A 76 43.52 14.08 26.26
N ASN A 77 43.38 12.78 25.98
CA ASN A 77 44.44 11.80 26.10
C ASN A 77 45.62 12.09 25.17
N ILE A 78 45.37 12.44 23.90
CA ILE A 78 46.42 12.85 22.96
C ILE A 78 47.15 14.10 23.46
N GLU A 79 46.45 15.08 24.02
CA GLU A 79 47.08 16.27 24.61
C GLU A 79 47.99 15.93 25.80
N LEU A 80 47.55 15.02 26.67
CA LEU A 80 48.37 14.54 27.79
C LEU A 80 49.62 13.80 27.31
N LEU A 81 49.50 12.93 26.29
CA LEU A 81 50.64 12.25 25.69
C LEU A 81 51.62 13.24 25.04
N ASN A 82 51.13 14.29 24.39
CA ASN A 82 51.97 15.36 23.83
C ASN A 82 52.73 16.12 24.94
N LYS A 83 52.08 16.43 26.07
CA LYS A 83 52.74 17.02 27.24
C LYS A 83 53.81 16.10 27.82
N ALA A 84 53.55 14.80 27.90
CA ALA A 84 54.54 13.81 28.35
C ALA A 84 55.74 13.73 27.39
N ARG A 85 55.52 13.72 26.07
CA ARG A 85 56.61 13.75 25.06
C ARG A 85 57.45 15.02 25.16
N ASN A 86 56.83 16.17 25.37
CA ASN A 86 57.54 17.43 25.58
C ASN A 86 58.35 17.43 26.89
N ALA A 87 57.84 16.78 27.95
CA ALA A 87 58.58 16.61 29.20
C ALA A 87 59.82 15.74 29.01
N ILE A 88 59.74 14.64 28.24
CA ILE A 88 60.90 13.81 27.87
C ILE A 88 61.90 14.62 27.05
N ALA A 89 61.44 15.40 26.06
CA ALA A 89 62.32 16.23 25.23
C ALA A 89 63.06 17.32 26.03
N ASN A 90 62.54 17.69 27.20
CA ASN A 90 63.15 18.64 28.14
C ASN A 90 63.87 17.93 29.31
N ASP A 91 64.21 16.64 29.17
CA ASP A 91 64.86 15.79 30.20
C ASP A 91 64.13 15.69 31.55
N ASN A 92 62.82 15.96 31.58
CA ASN A 92 61.99 15.87 32.79
C ASN A 92 61.20 14.56 32.84
N MET A 93 61.92 13.46 33.10
CA MET A 93 61.34 12.10 33.15
C MET A 93 60.38 11.89 34.33
N GLU A 94 60.51 12.62 35.44
CA GLU A 94 59.57 12.53 36.57
C GLU A 94 58.19 13.07 36.20
N LEU A 95 58.14 14.20 35.50
CA LEU A 95 56.89 14.78 35.02
C LEU A 95 56.24 13.90 33.96
N ALA A 96 57.03 13.35 33.02
CA ALA A 96 56.54 12.42 32.02
C ALA A 96 55.90 11.18 32.68
N ASN A 97 56.59 10.55 33.63
CA ASN A 97 56.06 9.40 34.38
C ASN A 97 54.80 9.73 35.18
N ARG A 98 54.69 10.94 35.72
CA ARG A 98 53.49 11.37 36.45
C ARG A 98 52.27 11.45 35.53
N ILE A 99 52.45 11.95 34.30
CA ILE A 99 51.38 12.08 33.31
C ILE A 99 50.97 10.71 32.75
N THR A 100 51.92 9.79 32.56
CA THR A 100 51.64 8.48 31.96
C THR A 100 51.00 7.47 32.90
N ARG A 101 51.01 7.74 34.21
CA ARG A 101 50.30 6.93 35.21
C ARG A 101 48.81 6.79 34.92
N ASP A 102 48.20 7.83 34.35
CA ASP A 102 46.77 7.83 34.02
C ASP A 102 46.42 6.86 32.86
N PHE A 103 47.44 6.32 32.17
CA PHE A 103 47.29 5.38 31.06
C PHE A 103 47.63 3.93 31.44
N ASP A 104 47.98 3.66 32.71
CA ASP A 104 48.50 2.36 33.17
C ASP A 104 49.73 1.86 32.36
N VAL A 105 50.57 2.79 31.87
CA VAL A 105 51.81 2.46 31.16
C VAL A 105 53.04 2.96 31.92
N GLU A 106 53.94 2.05 32.26
CA GLU A 106 55.29 2.39 32.70
C GLU A 106 56.17 2.70 31.48
N ILE A 107 56.62 3.95 31.36
CA ILE A 107 57.54 4.36 30.30
C ILE A 107 58.98 3.94 30.64
N ALA A 108 59.74 3.58 29.60
CA ALA A 108 61.14 3.21 29.75
C ALA A 108 61.96 4.33 30.42
N LYS A 109 63.02 3.94 31.14
CA LYS A 109 63.96 4.92 31.76
C LYS A 109 64.82 5.65 30.73
N ASN A 110 64.98 5.06 29.54
CA ASN A 110 65.65 5.66 28.40
C ASN A 110 64.69 6.59 27.66
N SER A 111 65.11 7.84 27.43
CA SER A 111 64.31 8.88 26.76
C SER A 111 63.89 8.47 25.35
N ASP A 112 64.76 7.81 24.58
CA ASP A 112 64.46 7.37 23.21
C ASP A 112 63.38 6.28 23.19
N GLU A 113 63.49 5.28 24.06
CA GLU A 113 62.51 4.20 24.17
C GLU A 113 61.16 4.71 24.70
N ALA A 114 61.18 5.59 25.70
CA ALA A 114 59.98 6.23 26.24
C ALA A 114 59.27 7.08 25.17
N TYR A 115 60.04 7.79 24.33
CA TYR A 115 59.49 8.58 23.23
C TYR A 115 58.80 7.71 22.16
N VAL A 116 59.37 6.54 21.86
CA VAL A 116 58.78 5.56 20.93
C VAL A 116 57.51 4.93 21.53
N GLN A 117 57.52 4.56 22.80
CA GLN A 117 56.35 3.99 23.50
C GLN A 117 55.17 4.96 23.50
N LEU A 118 55.39 6.23 23.86
CA LEU A 118 54.36 7.27 23.79
C LEU A 118 53.84 7.48 22.38
N GLY A 119 54.73 7.46 21.37
CA GLY A 119 54.32 7.54 19.97
C GLY A 119 53.47 6.36 19.51
N SER A 120 53.70 5.16 20.03
CA SER A 120 52.89 3.99 19.72
C SER A 120 51.49 4.06 20.35
N LEU A 121 51.38 4.49 21.61
CA LEU A 121 50.11 4.71 22.29
C LEU A 121 49.28 5.79 21.60
N GLN A 122 49.92 6.90 21.25
CA GLN A 122 49.28 7.98 20.51
C GLN A 122 48.67 7.48 19.19
N LYS A 123 49.41 6.67 18.42
CA LYS A 123 48.88 6.07 17.18
C LYS A 123 47.66 5.18 17.40
N VAL A 124 47.61 4.43 18.51
CA VAL A 124 46.46 3.59 18.85
C VAL A 124 45.23 4.46 19.14
N ILE A 125 45.40 5.52 19.92
CA ILE A 125 44.31 6.46 20.27
C ILE A 125 43.85 7.23 19.03
N GLU A 126 44.78 7.71 18.19
CA GLU A 126 44.46 8.36 16.91
C GLU A 126 43.66 7.43 15.99
N LYS A 127 44.03 6.15 15.90
CA LYS A 127 43.28 5.15 15.12
C LYS A 127 41.87 4.95 15.67
N ARG A 128 41.71 4.86 17.00
CA ARG A 128 40.40 4.75 17.65
C ARG A 128 39.54 5.99 17.36
N LYS A 129 40.13 7.19 17.45
CA LYS A 129 39.46 8.44 17.13
C LYS A 129 38.90 8.48 15.70
N ILE A 130 39.68 8.00 14.72
CA ILE A 130 39.24 7.88 13.33
C ILE A 130 38.03 6.93 13.22
N ILE A 131 38.09 5.76 13.85
CA ILE A 131 36.97 4.80 13.87
C ILE A 131 35.71 5.43 14.49
N CYS A 132 35.84 6.11 15.64
CA CYS A 132 34.73 6.81 16.27
C CYS A 132 34.13 7.89 15.35
N SER A 133 34.98 8.66 14.66
CA SER A 133 34.55 9.68 13.69
C SER A 133 33.76 9.06 12.53
N ASP A 134 34.25 7.96 11.96
CA ASP A 134 33.58 7.24 10.88
C ASP A 134 32.23 6.67 11.33
N ASP A 135 32.16 6.09 12.54
CA ASP A 135 30.92 5.57 13.11
C ASP A 135 29.89 6.68 13.40
N ILE A 136 30.34 7.86 13.87
CA ILE A 136 29.48 9.05 14.02
C ILE A 136 28.91 9.46 12.66
N LEU A 137 29.73 9.45 11.62
CA LEU A 137 29.31 9.83 10.27
C LEU A 137 28.25 8.86 9.75
N ARG A 138 28.48 7.54 9.87
CA ARG A 138 27.49 6.50 9.52
C ARG A 138 26.18 6.67 10.29
N CYS A 139 26.25 6.94 11.60
CA CYS A 139 25.05 7.19 12.40
C CYS A 139 24.28 8.44 11.93
N LYS A 140 24.98 9.52 11.56
CA LYS A 140 24.38 10.76 11.04
C LYS A 140 23.73 10.55 9.67
N GLU A 141 24.33 9.75 8.79
CA GLU A 141 23.73 9.35 7.51
C GLU A 141 22.45 8.54 7.72
N CYS A 142 22.50 7.52 8.59
CA CYS A 142 21.33 6.74 8.95
C CYS A 142 20.19 7.60 9.52
N MET A 143 20.51 8.58 10.38
CA MET A 143 19.51 9.54 10.89
C MET A 143 18.86 10.36 9.77
N LYS A 144 19.63 10.77 8.76
CA LYS A 144 19.11 11.51 7.60
C LYS A 144 18.16 10.64 6.78
N ASP A 145 18.51 9.38 6.55
CA ASP A 145 17.66 8.44 5.82
C ASP A 145 16.39 8.10 6.60
N THR A 146 16.47 7.97 7.93
CA THR A 146 15.31 7.77 8.81
C THR A 146 14.32 8.94 8.73
N ARG A 147 14.83 10.18 8.69
CA ARG A 147 13.99 11.37 8.48
C ARG A 147 13.38 11.39 7.08
N ARG A 148 14.16 11.05 6.05
CA ARG A 148 13.68 10.98 4.67
C ARG A 148 12.56 9.95 4.53
N ALA A 149 12.74 8.75 5.08
CA ALA A 149 11.74 7.70 5.11
C ALA A 149 10.45 8.15 5.80
N LYS A 150 10.56 8.82 6.97
CA LYS A 150 9.40 9.40 7.67
C LYS A 150 8.67 10.40 6.77
N THR A 151 9.38 11.32 6.12
CA THR A 151 8.77 12.28 5.18
C THR A 151 8.10 11.58 4.01
N THR A 152 8.72 10.55 3.43
CA THR A 152 8.14 9.73 2.36
C THR A 152 6.85 9.05 2.81
N PHE A 153 6.80 8.45 4.00
CA PHE A 153 5.60 7.78 4.49
C PHE A 153 4.46 8.75 4.82
N LEU A 154 4.80 9.98 5.22
CA LEU A 154 3.83 11.03 5.54
C LEU A 154 3.39 11.88 4.32
N SER A 155 4.06 11.76 3.18
CA SER A 155 3.71 12.53 1.98
C SER A 155 2.41 12.06 1.32
N ALA A 156 2.09 10.76 1.43
CA ALA A 156 0.86 10.19 0.89
C ALA A 156 -0.29 10.34 1.90
N ARG A 157 -1.40 10.97 1.48
CA ARG A 157 -2.64 11.06 2.28
C ARG A 157 -3.59 9.91 1.99
N ARG A 158 -3.48 9.29 0.82
CA ARG A 158 -4.32 8.17 0.37
C ARG A 158 -3.45 7.05 -0.21
N THR A 159 -3.96 5.81 -0.18
CA THR A 159 -3.26 4.64 -0.73
C THR A 159 -2.87 4.77 -2.20
N LYS A 160 -3.69 5.46 -2.99
CA LYS A 160 -3.42 5.69 -4.41
C LYS A 160 -2.29 6.69 -4.70
N GLU A 161 -1.87 7.45 -3.68
CA GLU A 161 -0.77 8.42 -3.78
C GLU A 161 0.57 7.79 -3.39
N ILE A 162 0.59 6.52 -3.00
CA ILE A 162 1.81 5.80 -2.67
C ILE A 162 2.62 5.61 -3.94
N ASP A 163 3.75 6.31 -4.03
CA ASP A 163 4.81 5.96 -4.95
C ASP A 163 5.53 4.70 -4.45
N ARG A 164 5.17 3.56 -5.04
CA ARG A 164 5.71 2.25 -4.64
C ARG A 164 7.23 2.21 -4.74
N ALA A 165 7.83 2.90 -5.72
CA ALA A 165 9.28 2.86 -5.92
C ALA A 165 9.97 3.58 -4.76
N SER A 166 9.57 4.82 -4.46
CA SER A 166 10.13 5.61 -3.36
C SER A 166 9.93 4.94 -2.00
N PHE A 167 8.73 4.39 -1.74
CA PHE A 167 8.46 3.70 -0.47
C PHE A 167 9.30 2.44 -0.32
N SER A 168 9.44 1.63 -1.38
CA SER A 168 10.24 0.39 -1.34
C SER A 168 11.72 0.69 -1.12
N VAL A 169 12.26 1.73 -1.77
CA VAL A 169 13.65 2.18 -1.55
C VAL A 169 13.84 2.64 -0.11
N ALA A 170 12.90 3.42 0.43
CA ALA A 170 12.97 3.87 1.82
C ALA A 170 12.93 2.70 2.81
N ILE A 171 12.04 1.72 2.60
CA ILE A 171 11.94 0.52 3.45
C ILE A 171 13.24 -0.27 3.44
N ARG A 172 13.80 -0.55 2.25
CA ARG A 172 15.05 -1.30 2.11
C ARG A 172 16.21 -0.57 2.78
N SER A 173 16.38 0.72 2.49
CA SER A 173 17.42 1.54 3.11
C SER A 173 17.39 1.49 4.64
N ILE A 174 16.20 1.53 5.25
CA ILE A 174 16.08 1.45 6.72
C ILE A 174 16.41 0.05 7.23
N ASN A 175 15.97 -1.02 6.56
CA ASN A 175 16.29 -2.38 6.97
C ASN A 175 17.79 -2.71 6.79
N ASP A 176 18.43 -2.16 5.75
CA ASP A 176 19.88 -2.26 5.52
C ASP A 176 20.66 -1.52 6.61
N TRP A 177 20.21 -0.33 7.00
CA TRP A 177 20.81 0.43 8.10
C TRP A 177 20.64 -0.25 9.44
N ARG A 178 19.44 -0.76 9.73
CA ARG A 178 19.16 -1.55 10.94
C ARG A 178 20.16 -2.70 11.05
N SER A 179 20.37 -3.44 9.98
CA SER A 179 21.25 -4.61 9.96
C SER A 179 22.73 -4.24 10.04
N SER A 180 23.15 -3.18 9.33
CA SER A 180 24.56 -2.75 9.29
C SER A 180 25.04 -2.01 10.53
N LEU A 181 24.12 -1.44 11.32
CA LEU A 181 24.42 -0.77 12.59
C LEU A 181 23.98 -1.59 13.81
N ASP A 182 23.35 -2.74 13.61
CA ASP A 182 22.84 -3.63 14.66
C ASP A 182 21.89 -2.90 15.64
N ILE A 183 20.85 -2.28 15.10
CA ILE A 183 19.87 -1.46 15.84
C ILE A 183 18.70 -2.36 16.27
N ASP A 184 18.34 -2.31 17.55
CA ASP A 184 17.27 -3.15 18.14
C ASP A 184 15.88 -2.56 17.88
N VAL A 185 15.44 -2.66 16.62
CA VAL A 185 14.08 -2.32 16.18
C VAL A 185 13.52 -3.42 15.28
N PRO A 186 12.20 -3.55 15.16
CA PRO A 186 11.60 -4.46 14.17
C PRO A 186 11.94 -4.02 12.74
N GLU A 187 11.93 -4.98 11.81
CA GLU A 187 12.03 -4.66 10.38
C GLU A 187 10.76 -3.98 9.85
N LEU A 188 10.96 -3.02 8.94
CA LEU A 188 9.85 -2.46 8.19
C LEU A 188 9.33 -3.49 7.21
N LYS A 189 8.06 -3.86 7.39
CA LYS A 189 7.33 -4.72 6.44
C LYS A 189 7.29 -4.07 5.06
N GLU A 190 7.63 -4.85 4.04
CA GLU A 190 7.54 -4.44 2.64
C GLU A 190 6.12 -4.03 2.23
N LEU A 191 6.05 -3.26 1.15
CA LEU A 191 4.78 -2.89 0.55
C LEU A 191 4.12 -4.14 -0.06
N PRO A 192 2.87 -4.46 0.34
CA PRO A 192 2.14 -5.54 -0.29
C PRO A 192 1.86 -5.23 -1.76
N GLU A 193 1.70 -6.30 -2.55
CA GLU A 193 1.09 -6.18 -3.86
C GLU A 193 -0.32 -5.56 -3.76
N SER A 194 -0.72 -4.89 -4.83
CA SER A 194 -2.06 -4.36 -4.99
C SER A 194 -2.47 -4.57 -6.43
N TYR A 195 -3.77 -4.47 -6.67
CA TYR A 195 -4.40 -4.68 -7.97
C TYR A 195 -3.71 -3.98 -9.13
N ASP A 196 -3.86 -4.56 -10.31
CA ASP A 196 -3.31 -4.02 -11.54
C ASP A 196 -4.20 -2.87 -12.05
N VAL A 197 -3.58 -1.69 -12.20
CA VAL A 197 -4.24 -0.48 -12.70
C VAL A 197 -4.68 -0.63 -14.15
N ALA A 198 -3.92 -1.37 -14.97
CA ALA A 198 -4.28 -1.64 -16.36
C ALA A 198 -5.55 -2.51 -16.43
N ASN A 199 -5.63 -3.57 -15.63
CA ASN A 199 -6.81 -4.43 -15.55
C ASN A 199 -8.04 -3.66 -15.06
N VAL A 200 -7.91 -2.83 -14.02
CA VAL A 200 -9.01 -1.98 -13.54
C VAL A 200 -9.48 -1.00 -14.62
N SER A 201 -8.55 -0.42 -15.38
CA SER A 201 -8.88 0.52 -16.46
C SER A 201 -9.60 -0.18 -17.61
N SER A 202 -9.13 -1.37 -18.00
CA SER A 202 -9.81 -2.22 -19.00
C SER A 202 -11.23 -2.58 -18.56
N LEU A 203 -11.42 -2.98 -17.29
CA LEU A 203 -12.74 -3.28 -16.75
C LEU A 203 -13.66 -2.05 -16.76
N HIS A 204 -13.14 -0.86 -16.44
CA HIS A 204 -13.91 0.39 -16.54
C HIS A 204 -14.38 0.66 -17.97
N GLU A 205 -13.55 0.43 -18.98
CA GLU A 205 -13.91 0.60 -20.39
C GLU A 205 -14.96 -0.42 -20.83
N GLN A 206 -14.78 -1.70 -20.48
CA GLN A 206 -15.74 -2.76 -20.78
C GLN A 206 -17.12 -2.49 -20.15
N ILE A 207 -17.13 -1.96 -18.92
CA ILE A 207 -18.36 -1.51 -18.24
C ILE A 207 -19.01 -0.38 -19.02
N ARG A 208 -18.26 0.67 -19.39
CA ARG A 208 -18.80 1.80 -20.18
C ARG A 208 -19.37 1.34 -21.52
N ALA A 209 -18.69 0.44 -22.22
CA ALA A 209 -19.17 -0.12 -23.48
C ALA A 209 -20.48 -0.91 -23.29
N THR A 210 -20.55 -1.76 -22.26
CA THR A 210 -21.76 -2.53 -21.95
C THR A 210 -22.93 -1.62 -21.57
N VAL A 211 -22.68 -0.53 -20.85
CA VAL A 211 -23.69 0.49 -20.57
C VAL A 211 -24.15 1.22 -21.84
N GLY A 212 -23.23 1.51 -22.77
CA GLY A 212 -23.58 2.04 -24.09
C GLY A 212 -24.55 1.12 -24.86
N ASN A 213 -24.37 -0.20 -24.77
CA ASN A 213 -25.31 -1.17 -25.35
C ASN A 213 -26.69 -1.14 -24.67
N ILE A 214 -26.73 -1.03 -23.33
CA ILE A 214 -27.99 -0.93 -22.58
C ILE A 214 -28.74 0.34 -22.95
N ASP A 215 -28.02 1.45 -23.14
CA ASP A 215 -28.59 2.77 -23.46
C ASP A 215 -29.12 2.87 -24.89
N SER A 216 -28.55 2.12 -25.83
CA SER A 216 -29.00 2.10 -27.23
C SER A 216 -30.25 1.25 -27.46
N ARG A 217 -30.64 0.41 -26.48
CA ARG A 217 -31.86 -0.40 -26.57
C ARG A 217 -33.13 0.43 -26.47
N TYR A 218 -34.20 -0.13 -27.05
CA TYR A 218 -35.54 0.45 -26.93
C TYR A 218 -35.96 0.50 -25.46
N LYS A 219 -36.30 1.69 -24.97
CA LYS A 219 -36.59 1.94 -23.55
C LYS A 219 -37.87 1.24 -23.10
N MET A 220 -37.71 0.25 -22.22
CA MET A 220 -38.82 -0.47 -21.61
C MET A 220 -39.02 -0.02 -20.15
N LYS A 221 -40.23 0.47 -19.81
CA LYS A 221 -40.55 1.00 -18.48
C LYS A 221 -40.29 0.00 -17.34
N ILE A 222 -40.45 -1.30 -17.60
CA ILE A 222 -40.23 -2.36 -16.59
C ILE A 222 -38.76 -2.44 -16.14
N PHE A 223 -37.80 -2.01 -16.97
CA PHE A 223 -36.37 -1.98 -16.64
C PHE A 223 -35.91 -0.61 -16.11
N ALA A 224 -36.83 0.29 -15.72
CA ALA A 224 -36.45 1.61 -15.21
C ALA A 224 -35.62 1.55 -13.92
N SER A 225 -35.92 0.59 -13.02
CA SER A 225 -35.16 0.40 -11.77
C SER A 225 -33.71 -0.02 -12.03
N PRO A 226 -33.41 -1.11 -12.78
CA PRO A 226 -32.02 -1.49 -13.05
C PRO A 226 -31.26 -0.42 -13.84
N ILE A 227 -31.92 0.34 -14.73
CA ILE A 227 -31.29 1.48 -15.42
C ILE A 227 -30.82 2.57 -14.44
N ARG A 228 -31.54 2.83 -13.34
CA ARG A 228 -31.07 3.76 -12.31
C ARG A 228 -29.79 3.25 -11.65
N THR A 229 -29.75 1.96 -11.30
CA THR A 229 -28.54 1.32 -10.74
C THR A 229 -27.36 1.43 -11.72
N VAL A 230 -27.59 1.27 -13.03
CA VAL A 230 -26.56 1.48 -14.07
C VAL A 230 -25.98 2.89 -14.05
N ARG A 231 -26.82 3.93 -13.86
CA ARG A 231 -26.32 5.31 -13.74
C ARG A 231 -25.41 5.48 -12.53
N THR A 232 -25.76 4.84 -11.41
CA THR A 232 -24.90 4.86 -10.23
C THR A 232 -23.60 4.09 -10.45
N ILE A 233 -23.62 2.95 -11.15
CA ILE A 233 -22.41 2.21 -11.53
C ILE A 233 -21.46 3.08 -12.37
N ILE A 234 -21.97 3.80 -13.38
CA ILE A 234 -21.13 4.69 -14.20
C ILE A 234 -20.54 5.83 -13.37
N HIS A 235 -21.32 6.40 -12.45
CA HIS A 235 -20.80 7.41 -11.53
C HIS A 235 -19.72 6.83 -10.60
N ASP A 236 -19.89 5.59 -10.12
CA ASP A 236 -18.92 4.91 -9.27
C ASP A 236 -17.63 4.56 -10.04
N VAL A 237 -17.74 4.20 -11.33
CA VAL A 237 -16.60 4.04 -12.27
C VAL A 237 -15.90 5.38 -12.50
N GLY A 238 -16.65 6.46 -12.76
CA GLY A 238 -16.08 7.80 -12.98
C GLY A 238 -15.29 8.33 -11.79
N ASN A 239 -15.71 7.97 -10.57
CA ASN A 239 -15.04 8.36 -9.33
C ASN A 239 -14.02 7.36 -8.80
N ASP A 240 -13.76 6.26 -9.53
CA ASP A 240 -12.88 5.18 -9.11
C ASP A 240 -13.18 4.68 -7.68
N ARG A 241 -14.47 4.39 -7.40
CA ARG A 241 -14.91 3.96 -6.06
C ARG A 241 -14.24 2.63 -5.64
N GLY A 242 -14.34 2.32 -4.34
CA GLY A 242 -13.75 1.11 -3.76
C GLY A 242 -14.60 -0.15 -3.99
N LYS A 243 -14.02 -1.33 -3.70
CA LYS A 243 -14.64 -2.64 -3.91
C LYS A 243 -16.07 -2.79 -3.38
N LYS A 244 -16.36 -2.22 -2.20
CA LYS A 244 -17.68 -2.32 -1.53
C LYS A 244 -18.78 -1.65 -2.34
N ALA A 245 -18.47 -0.53 -3.01
CA ALA A 245 -19.45 0.14 -3.87
C ALA A 245 -19.87 -0.81 -4.99
N PHE A 246 -18.90 -1.38 -5.73
CA PHE A 246 -19.17 -2.30 -6.83
C PHE A 246 -19.85 -3.60 -6.37
N ALA A 247 -19.47 -4.16 -5.22
CA ALA A 247 -20.15 -5.33 -4.67
C ALA A 247 -21.64 -5.03 -4.37
N ASN A 248 -21.93 -3.90 -3.75
CA ASN A 248 -23.31 -3.49 -3.47
C ASN A 248 -24.10 -3.25 -4.77
N ARG A 249 -23.49 -2.60 -5.78
CA ARG A 249 -24.15 -2.37 -7.08
C ARG A 249 -24.43 -3.66 -7.84
N SER A 250 -23.56 -4.66 -7.74
CA SER A 250 -23.82 -5.98 -8.32
C SER A 250 -25.09 -6.61 -7.73
N ASN A 251 -25.21 -6.63 -6.40
CA ASN A 251 -26.37 -7.20 -5.72
C ASN A 251 -27.66 -6.43 -6.06
N GLU A 252 -27.59 -5.10 -6.05
CA GLU A 252 -28.71 -4.22 -6.40
C GLU A 252 -29.16 -4.45 -7.86
N LEU A 253 -28.20 -4.54 -8.78
CA LEU A 253 -28.47 -4.77 -10.20
C LEU A 253 -29.16 -6.12 -10.42
N LEU A 254 -28.62 -7.21 -9.84
CA LEU A 254 -29.23 -8.54 -9.96
C LEU A 254 -30.65 -8.56 -9.40
N SER A 255 -30.88 -7.97 -8.22
CA SER A 255 -32.21 -7.90 -7.62
C SER A 255 -33.20 -7.17 -8.54
N ASN A 256 -32.83 -5.97 -9.00
CA ASN A 256 -33.68 -5.13 -9.85
C ASN A 256 -33.97 -5.77 -11.21
N VAL A 257 -32.99 -6.47 -11.79
CA VAL A 257 -33.17 -7.15 -13.08
C VAL A 257 -34.06 -8.38 -12.90
N ASN A 258 -33.85 -9.18 -11.85
CA ASN A 258 -34.70 -10.34 -11.57
C ASN A 258 -36.15 -9.95 -11.33
N GLU A 259 -36.40 -8.85 -10.61
CA GLU A 259 -37.74 -8.28 -10.46
C GLU A 259 -38.31 -7.85 -11.82
N SER A 260 -37.53 -7.17 -12.65
CA SER A 260 -37.96 -6.70 -13.98
C SER A 260 -38.32 -7.86 -14.91
N ILE A 261 -37.53 -8.95 -14.89
CA ILE A 261 -37.80 -10.17 -15.67
C ILE A 261 -39.03 -10.91 -15.13
N ASP A 262 -39.20 -10.99 -13.81
CA ASP A 262 -40.39 -11.59 -13.22
C ASP A 262 -41.66 -10.81 -13.55
N ILE A 263 -41.63 -9.47 -13.54
CA ILE A 263 -42.72 -8.61 -14.00
C ILE A 263 -42.97 -8.80 -15.49
N PHE A 264 -41.91 -8.85 -16.31
CA PHE A 264 -42.04 -9.09 -17.75
C PHE A 264 -42.76 -10.43 -17.99
N ASN A 265 -42.24 -11.50 -17.39
CA ASN A 265 -42.83 -12.81 -17.47
C ASN A 265 -44.28 -12.76 -16.97
N LYS A 266 -44.60 -12.32 -15.75
CA LYS A 266 -46.00 -12.26 -15.29
C LYS A 266 -46.94 -11.48 -16.22
N LYS A 267 -46.54 -10.31 -16.70
CA LYS A 267 -47.39 -9.43 -17.51
C LYS A 267 -47.55 -9.92 -18.95
N TYR A 268 -46.48 -10.39 -19.55
CA TYR A 268 -46.43 -10.78 -20.96
C TYR A 268 -46.61 -12.29 -21.14
N TRP A 269 -46.35 -13.11 -20.12
CA TRP A 269 -46.78 -14.51 -20.02
C TRP A 269 -48.27 -14.66 -19.79
N GLN A 270 -48.98 -13.69 -19.21
CA GLN A 270 -50.46 -13.72 -19.30
C GLN A 270 -50.96 -13.54 -20.75
N ILE A 271 -50.12 -12.97 -21.62
CA ILE A 271 -50.36 -12.86 -23.06
C ILE A 271 -49.92 -14.14 -23.80
N THR A 272 -48.91 -14.83 -23.29
CA THR A 272 -48.29 -16.01 -23.91
C THR A 272 -48.40 -17.28 -23.09
N GLY A 273 -49.30 -17.35 -22.12
CA GLY A 273 -49.60 -18.52 -21.32
C GLY A 273 -50.90 -19.12 -21.82
N SER A 274 -51.40 -20.12 -21.09
CA SER A 274 -52.72 -20.69 -21.33
C SER A 274 -53.82 -19.63 -21.34
N ARG A 275 -54.15 -19.12 -22.54
CA ARG A 275 -55.27 -18.22 -22.73
C ARG A 275 -56.53 -19.05 -22.85
N TRP A 276 -57.59 -18.55 -22.23
CA TRP A 276 -58.93 -19.06 -22.45
C TRP A 276 -59.48 -18.43 -23.73
N GLU A 277 -59.46 -19.18 -24.82
CA GLU A 277 -60.11 -18.75 -26.06
C GLU A 277 -61.58 -19.19 -26.04
N ARG A 278 -62.48 -18.25 -26.34
CA ARG A 278 -63.91 -18.54 -26.45
C ARG A 278 -64.15 -19.38 -27.69
N ILE A 279 -64.70 -20.57 -27.53
CA ILE A 279 -65.14 -21.39 -28.67
C ILE A 279 -66.40 -20.73 -29.23
N GLY A 280 -66.42 -20.48 -30.54
CA GLY A 280 -67.54 -19.83 -31.24
C GLY A 280 -68.91 -20.44 -30.89
N THR A 281 -69.89 -19.54 -30.80
CA THR A 281 -71.35 -19.72 -30.69
C THR A 281 -71.98 -20.45 -29.50
N ASN A 282 -71.24 -21.14 -28.61
CA ASN A 282 -71.84 -21.72 -27.39
C ASN A 282 -71.46 -20.96 -26.11
N GLN A 283 -72.43 -20.75 -25.21
CA GLN A 283 -72.36 -19.85 -24.05
C GLN A 283 -71.38 -20.28 -22.94
N HIS A 284 -70.77 -21.48 -22.99
CA HIS A 284 -69.98 -22.03 -21.88
C HIS A 284 -68.62 -22.65 -22.25
N GLY A 285 -68.08 -22.41 -23.44
CA GLY A 285 -66.83 -23.03 -23.88
C GLY A 285 -65.63 -22.07 -23.86
N TYR A 286 -64.72 -22.26 -22.91
CA TYR A 286 -63.35 -21.74 -23.03
C TYR A 286 -62.39 -22.91 -23.22
N ARG A 287 -61.44 -22.79 -24.15
CA ARG A 287 -60.33 -23.76 -24.30
C ARG A 287 -59.00 -23.15 -23.92
N LEU A 288 -58.13 -23.98 -23.36
CA LEU A 288 -56.74 -23.65 -23.07
C LEU A 288 -55.95 -23.55 -24.39
N VAL A 289 -55.33 -22.41 -24.67
CA VAL A 289 -54.45 -22.22 -25.84
C VAL A 289 -53.00 -22.28 -25.39
N PRO A 290 -52.13 -23.08 -26.05
CA PRO A 290 -50.72 -23.16 -25.67
C PRO A 290 -50.01 -21.80 -25.84
N PRO A 291 -48.91 -21.58 -25.10
CA PRO A 291 -48.05 -20.42 -25.27
C PRO A 291 -47.68 -20.12 -26.72
N THR A 292 -47.79 -18.87 -27.13
CA THR A 292 -47.33 -18.44 -28.47
C THR A 292 -45.84 -18.11 -28.51
N HIS A 293 -45.17 -18.00 -27.35
CA HIS A 293 -43.75 -17.65 -27.24
C HIS A 293 -43.10 -18.34 -26.02
N THR A 294 -41.77 -18.46 -26.02
CA THR A 294 -41.00 -19.03 -24.90
C THR A 294 -40.82 -18.03 -23.75
N GLU A 295 -40.77 -18.54 -22.51
CA GLU A 295 -40.45 -17.73 -21.34
C GLU A 295 -39.00 -17.22 -21.39
N ILE A 296 -38.77 -16.02 -20.85
CA ILE A 296 -37.40 -15.56 -20.60
C ILE A 296 -36.90 -16.28 -19.34
N PRO A 297 -35.80 -17.05 -19.42
CA PRO A 297 -35.23 -17.70 -18.25
C PRO A 297 -34.83 -16.68 -17.18
N LYS A 298 -35.00 -17.05 -15.91
CA LYS A 298 -34.48 -16.24 -14.79
C LYS A 298 -32.94 -16.15 -14.87
N ILE A 299 -32.38 -15.10 -14.26
CA ILE A 299 -30.92 -14.91 -14.15
C ILE A 299 -30.44 -15.56 -12.86
#